data_AF-A0A821DR13-F1
#
_entry.id   AF-A0A821DR13-F1
#
_cell.length_a   1.000
_cell.length_b   1.000
_cell.length_c   1.000
_cell.angle_alpha   90.00
_cell.angle_beta   90.00
_cell.angle_gamma   90.00
#
_symmetry.space_group_name_H-M   'P 1'
#
loop_
_entity.id
_entity.type
_entity.pdbx_description
1 polymer ?
#
loop_
_entity_poly.entity_id
_entity_poly.type
_entity_poly.pdbx_seq_one_letter_code
_entity_poly.pdbx_strand_id
1 'polypeptide(L)'
;MKTIRSKANYLPNNLKFIANNNVICIGFCLGCPFAIPINPKHRLSVPKYNPARTYILDGSCDLGGNYMAIYPIESPGGYQLFGRTIQTWSTFGTIGYPFTNYQPWLLNMFDIIQFQCVTELQLQNLRRLAFAGKYQYQITDSILNINDIKQLEDSLDEDLLSFKQKQHIAQKHMQQIEIQLLKEIDSNNNNYYYNEVLNDSQQQKLQELDDNHKIIYAMVGGIIQSISVHNDDKIIVDQTILCTIQAMKTEITIISDCNGKLYHIYIKPNQLINAGDPLFIIKLDQ
;
A
#
# COMPACT_ATOMS: atom_id res chain seq x y z
N MET A 1 -6.12 -1.17 -9.34
CA MET A 1 -4.68 -1.48 -9.43
C MET A 1 -4.10 -0.82 -10.69
N LYS A 2 -3.84 0.49 -10.65
CA LYS A 2 -3.31 1.26 -11.80
C LYS A 2 -1.88 1.77 -11.60
N THR A 3 -1.26 1.53 -10.45
CA THR A 3 -0.09 2.34 -10.06
C THR A 3 1.25 1.59 -9.95
N ILE A 4 1.32 0.24 -9.86
CA ILE A 4 2.64 -0.42 -9.63
C ILE A 4 2.87 -1.71 -10.45
N ARG A 5 1.94 -2.69 -10.52
CA ARG A 5 2.13 -3.92 -11.33
C ARG A 5 0.78 -4.58 -11.67
N SER A 6 0.56 -4.97 -12.93
CA SER A 6 -0.71 -5.55 -13.42
C SER A 6 -0.74 -7.08 -13.48
N LYS A 7 0.41 -7.75 -13.36
CA LYS A 7 0.55 -9.22 -13.36
C LYS A 7 1.64 -9.66 -12.37
N ALA A 8 1.32 -10.64 -11.53
CA ALA A 8 2.26 -11.30 -10.63
C ALA A 8 1.73 -12.69 -10.22
N ASN A 9 2.61 -13.59 -9.80
CA ASN A 9 2.32 -15.00 -9.52
C ASN A 9 1.39 -15.25 -8.32
N TYR A 10 1.06 -14.21 -7.56
CA TYR A 10 0.22 -14.23 -6.34
C TYR A 10 -1.15 -13.56 -6.57
N LEU A 11 -1.58 -13.45 -7.82
CA LEU A 11 -2.93 -13.06 -8.24
C LEU A 11 -3.63 -14.32 -8.83
N PRO A 12 -4.96 -14.51 -8.66
CA PRO A 12 -5.95 -13.57 -8.16
C PRO A 12 -6.54 -13.84 -6.75
N ASN A 13 -6.19 -14.91 -6.01
CA ASN A 13 -6.86 -15.20 -4.73
C ASN A 13 -5.94 -15.88 -3.68
N ASN A 14 -5.64 -15.17 -2.60
CA ASN A 14 -4.70 -15.56 -1.53
C ASN A 14 -5.38 -16.09 -0.26
N LEU A 15 -6.72 -16.17 -0.21
CA LEU A 15 -7.49 -16.29 1.03
C LEU A 15 -7.71 -17.72 1.54
N LYS A 16 -7.61 -18.75 0.68
CA LYS A 16 -8.13 -20.09 0.98
C LYS A 16 -7.24 -20.96 1.90
N PHE A 17 -6.24 -20.39 2.58
CA PHE A 17 -5.19 -21.17 3.27
C PHE A 17 -4.80 -20.69 4.68
N ILE A 18 -5.31 -19.56 5.18
CA ILE A 18 -4.84 -18.97 6.45
C ILE A 18 -5.73 -19.44 7.60
N ALA A 19 -5.20 -20.29 8.49
CA ALA A 19 -5.85 -20.72 9.72
C ALA A 19 -4.95 -20.44 10.95
N ASN A 20 -5.58 -20.03 12.06
CA ASN A 20 -5.05 -19.69 13.41
C ASN A 20 -3.62 -19.12 13.48
N ASN A 21 -3.50 -17.81 13.72
CA ASN A 21 -2.23 -17.08 13.79
C ASN A 21 -1.96 -16.56 15.21
N ASN A 22 -0.74 -16.75 15.72
CA ASN A 22 -0.28 -16.26 17.01
C ASN A 22 0.55 -14.97 16.84
N VAL A 23 0.19 -13.89 17.53
CA VAL A 23 0.88 -12.59 17.51
C VAL A 23 2.22 -12.69 18.24
N ILE A 24 3.33 -12.59 17.51
CA ILE A 24 4.68 -12.69 18.08
C ILE A 24 5.20 -11.32 18.51
N CYS A 25 4.91 -10.26 17.75
CA CYS A 25 5.33 -8.91 18.10
C CYS A 25 4.35 -7.85 17.61
N ILE A 26 4.48 -6.67 18.20
CA ILE A 26 3.71 -5.48 17.87
C ILE A 26 4.71 -4.39 17.47
N GLY A 27 4.53 -3.76 16.30
CA GLY A 27 5.51 -2.79 15.81
C GLY A 27 5.05 -2.01 14.58
N PHE A 28 6.01 -1.51 13.80
CA PHE A 28 5.82 -0.69 12.58
C PHE A 28 5.06 0.62 12.80
N CYS A 29 3.75 0.58 12.99
CA CYS A 29 2.88 1.73 13.26
C CYS A 29 1.76 1.28 14.21
N LEU A 30 1.54 2.02 15.30
CA LEU A 30 0.35 1.99 16.17
C LEU A 30 -0.24 0.60 16.46
N GLY A 31 0.53 -0.32 17.03
CA GLY A 31 -0.04 -1.60 17.47
C GLY A 31 -0.18 -2.65 16.36
N CYS A 32 0.47 -2.49 15.19
CA CYS A 32 0.41 -3.46 14.11
C CYS A 32 0.95 -4.83 14.56
N PRO A 33 0.12 -5.89 14.58
CA PRO A 33 0.55 -7.22 14.97
C PRO A 33 1.33 -7.87 13.84
N PHE A 34 2.42 -8.56 14.19
CA PHE A 34 3.06 -9.55 13.33
C PHE A 34 2.80 -10.92 13.94
N ALA A 35 2.07 -11.76 13.22
CA ALA A 35 1.64 -13.06 13.69
C ALA A 35 2.17 -14.19 12.80
N ILE A 36 2.32 -15.38 13.36
CA ILE A 36 2.66 -16.61 12.63
C ILE A 36 1.57 -17.66 12.82
N PRO A 37 1.21 -18.43 11.79
CA PRO A 37 0.37 -19.60 12.00
C PRO A 37 0.98 -20.57 13.02
N ILE A 38 0.18 -20.97 14.02
CA ILE A 38 0.61 -21.94 15.05
C ILE A 38 0.99 -23.26 14.37
N ASN A 39 0.10 -23.76 13.49
CA ASN A 39 0.36 -24.94 12.69
C ASN A 39 1.40 -24.64 11.59
N PRO A 40 2.57 -25.30 11.58
CA PRO A 40 3.60 -25.07 10.57
C PRO A 40 3.14 -25.30 9.13
N LYS A 41 2.16 -26.18 8.90
CA LYS A 41 1.59 -26.45 7.56
C LYS A 41 0.86 -25.23 6.99
N HIS A 42 0.45 -24.26 7.81
CA HIS A 42 -0.22 -23.04 7.36
C HIS A 42 0.75 -21.88 7.08
N ARG A 43 2.05 -22.05 7.35
CA ARG A 43 3.07 -21.01 7.15
C ARG A 43 3.42 -20.93 5.67
N LEU A 44 2.63 -20.18 4.90
CA LEU A 44 2.98 -19.81 3.53
C LEU A 44 4.17 -18.86 3.54
N SER A 45 5.14 -19.12 2.69
CA SER A 45 6.27 -18.22 2.49
C SER A 45 6.03 -17.38 1.25
N VAL A 46 5.72 -16.11 1.47
CA VAL A 46 5.27 -15.20 0.43
C VAL A 46 6.26 -14.03 0.30
N PRO A 47 6.66 -13.60 -0.91
CA PRO A 47 7.64 -12.52 -1.04
C PRO A 47 6.99 -11.17 -0.70
N LYS A 48 7.82 -10.23 -0.25
CA LYS A 48 7.39 -8.84 -0.11
C LYS A 48 7.35 -8.16 -1.49
N TYR A 49 6.58 -7.08 -1.60
CA TYR A 49 6.59 -6.19 -2.74
C TYR A 49 7.95 -5.56 -2.93
N ASN A 50 8.34 -5.43 -4.20
CA ASN A 50 9.51 -4.68 -4.64
C ASN A 50 9.10 -3.77 -5.82
N PRO A 51 8.96 -2.44 -5.63
CA PRO A 51 9.05 -1.71 -4.36
C PRO A 51 7.78 -1.88 -3.50
N ALA A 52 7.89 -1.59 -2.20
CA ALA A 52 6.75 -1.58 -1.27
C ALA A 52 5.69 -0.54 -1.66
N ARG A 53 4.42 -0.79 -1.27
CA ARG A 53 3.34 0.18 -1.45
C ARG A 53 3.55 1.38 -0.55
N THR A 54 3.21 2.55 -1.05
CA THR A 54 3.16 3.80 -0.30
C THR A 54 1.89 3.95 0.52
N TYR A 55 0.81 3.24 0.17
CA TYR A 55 -0.48 3.35 0.83
C TYR A 55 -1.21 2.00 0.90
N ILE A 56 -1.69 1.68 2.09
CA ILE A 56 -2.53 0.52 2.42
C ILE A 56 -3.61 1.01 3.40
N LEU A 57 -4.84 0.51 3.22
CA LEU A 57 -5.99 0.88 4.04
C LEU A 57 -5.92 0.27 5.45
N ASP A 58 -6.55 0.93 6.42
CA ASP A 58 -6.73 0.36 7.76
C ASP A 58 -7.48 -0.98 7.71
N GLY A 59 -7.16 -1.86 8.64
CA GLY A 59 -7.68 -3.21 8.75
C GLY A 59 -7.24 -4.14 7.62
N SER A 60 -6.41 -3.71 6.67
CA SER A 60 -5.89 -4.61 5.64
C SER A 60 -5.05 -5.72 6.28
N CYS A 61 -5.27 -6.95 5.83
CA CYS A 61 -4.51 -8.12 6.28
C CYS A 61 -3.57 -8.58 5.15
N ASP A 62 -2.33 -8.89 5.50
CA ASP A 62 -1.31 -9.26 4.53
C ASP A 62 -0.36 -10.37 5.00
N LEU A 63 0.39 -10.94 4.05
CA LEU A 63 1.38 -11.98 4.27
C LEU A 63 2.75 -11.59 3.71
N GLY A 64 3.82 -11.85 4.46
CA GLY A 64 5.18 -11.58 4.04
C GLY A 64 6.19 -12.45 4.78
N GLY A 65 7.02 -13.15 4.02
CA GLY A 65 7.68 -14.36 4.51
C GLY A 65 6.61 -15.32 5.03
N ASN A 66 6.79 -15.81 6.25
CA ASN A 66 5.85 -16.69 6.95
C ASN A 66 4.92 -15.95 7.92
N TYR A 67 4.96 -14.61 7.90
CA TYR A 67 4.24 -13.77 8.85
C TYR A 67 3.01 -13.15 8.22
N MET A 68 2.01 -12.91 9.07
CA MET A 68 0.81 -12.15 8.78
C MET A 68 0.85 -10.82 9.53
N ALA A 69 0.35 -9.74 8.94
CA ALA A 69 0.09 -8.51 9.66
C ALA A 69 -1.31 -7.95 9.39
N ILE A 70 -1.78 -7.09 10.30
CA ILE A 70 -3.03 -6.35 10.18
C ILE A 70 -2.71 -4.87 10.35
N TYR A 71 -2.89 -4.05 9.31
CA TYR A 71 -2.62 -2.62 9.45
C TYR A 71 -3.65 -1.97 10.38
N PRO A 72 -3.23 -1.37 11.50
CA PRO A 72 -4.16 -0.73 12.44
C PRO A 72 -4.69 0.60 11.89
N ILE A 73 -3.87 1.27 11.07
CA ILE A 73 -4.17 2.53 10.41
C ILE A 73 -3.64 2.51 8.98
N GLU A 74 -4.07 3.48 8.19
CA GLU A 74 -3.56 3.69 6.84
C GLU A 74 -2.05 3.97 6.88
N SER A 75 -1.27 3.19 6.13
CA SER A 75 0.19 3.29 6.14
C SER A 75 0.84 2.62 4.93
N PRO A 76 2.12 2.91 4.63
CA PRO A 76 2.88 2.16 3.63
C PRO A 76 3.05 0.70 4.04
N GLY A 77 3.27 -0.20 3.08
CA GLY A 77 3.49 -1.60 3.43
C GLY A 77 3.98 -2.48 2.29
N GLY A 78 4.73 -3.52 2.65
CA GLY A 78 5.46 -4.36 1.72
C GLY A 78 4.92 -5.77 1.58
N TYR A 79 3.90 -6.18 2.33
CA TYR A 79 3.42 -7.56 2.35
C TYR A 79 2.26 -7.76 1.34
N GLN A 80 2.00 -9.01 0.99
CA GLN A 80 0.94 -9.43 0.07
C GLN A 80 -0.43 -9.35 0.73
N LEU A 81 -1.23 -8.37 0.31
CA LEU A 81 -2.61 -8.22 0.74
C LEU A 81 -3.41 -9.48 0.38
N PHE A 82 -4.12 -10.03 1.36
CA PHE A 82 -5.06 -11.13 1.15
C PHE A 82 -6.47 -10.79 1.61
N GLY A 83 -6.67 -9.78 2.46
CA GLY A 83 -8.00 -9.43 2.94
C GLY A 83 -8.04 -8.13 3.71
N ARG A 84 -9.17 -7.91 4.39
CA ARG A 84 -9.38 -6.78 5.30
C ARG A 84 -10.27 -7.23 6.46
N THR A 85 -10.06 -6.67 7.64
CA THR A 85 -10.81 -6.93 8.87
C THR A 85 -11.35 -5.63 9.48
N ILE A 86 -12.04 -5.75 10.60
CA ILE A 86 -12.48 -4.63 11.43
C ILE A 86 -11.29 -3.95 12.12
N GLN A 87 -11.52 -2.81 12.77
CA GLN A 87 -10.48 -2.00 13.37
C GLN A 87 -9.80 -2.76 14.52
N THR A 88 -8.48 -2.74 14.52
CA THR A 88 -7.63 -3.26 15.59
C THR A 88 -7.01 -2.14 16.43
N TRP A 89 -7.34 -0.89 16.11
CA TRP A 89 -6.85 0.31 16.79
C TRP A 89 -7.95 1.36 16.92
N SER A 90 -8.02 1.97 18.11
CA SER A 90 -8.89 3.09 18.45
C SER A 90 -8.03 4.22 19.01
N THR A 91 -7.70 5.21 18.19
CA THR A 91 -6.78 6.31 18.52
C THR A 91 -7.02 6.98 19.88
N PHE A 92 -8.27 7.13 20.28
CA PHE A 92 -8.64 7.74 21.55
C PHE A 92 -9.17 6.74 22.57
N GLY A 93 -9.30 5.46 22.21
CA GLY A 93 -9.87 4.43 23.08
C GLY A 93 -11.36 4.61 23.38
N THR A 94 -12.08 5.43 22.63
CA THR A 94 -13.45 5.86 22.93
C THR A 94 -14.54 5.06 22.22
N ILE A 95 -14.18 4.14 21.33
CA ILE A 95 -15.15 3.35 20.56
C ILE A 95 -15.76 2.19 21.36
N GLY A 96 -15.49 2.10 22.67
CA GLY A 96 -16.01 1.06 23.55
C GLY A 96 -15.15 -0.19 23.60
N TYR A 97 -15.62 -1.19 24.37
CA TYR A 97 -14.88 -2.42 24.64
C TYR A 97 -14.46 -3.14 23.33
N PRO A 98 -13.21 -3.61 23.21
CA PRO A 98 -12.19 -3.73 24.27
C PRO A 98 -11.26 -2.52 24.42
N PHE A 99 -11.51 -1.44 23.69
CA PHE A 99 -10.63 -0.28 23.71
C PHE A 99 -10.89 0.61 24.93
N THR A 100 -9.81 1.17 25.47
CA THR A 100 -9.86 2.19 26.52
C THR A 100 -8.81 3.26 26.24
N ASN A 101 -8.89 4.40 26.94
CA ASN A 101 -7.90 5.48 26.81
C ASN A 101 -6.45 5.02 27.11
N TYR A 102 -6.27 3.91 27.82
CA TYR A 102 -4.98 3.31 28.13
C TYR A 102 -4.64 2.09 27.27
N GLN A 103 -5.60 1.60 26.49
CA GLN A 103 -5.46 0.47 25.59
C GLN A 103 -6.18 0.79 24.26
N PRO A 104 -5.56 1.64 23.42
CA PRO A 104 -6.05 1.92 22.08
C PRO A 104 -5.82 0.77 21.08
N TRP A 105 -5.08 -0.28 21.43
CA TRP A 105 -4.86 -1.46 20.57
C TRP A 105 -5.75 -2.65 20.98
N LEU A 106 -6.13 -3.46 20.00
CA LEU A 106 -6.94 -4.66 20.21
C LEU A 106 -6.11 -5.87 20.67
N LEU A 107 -4.91 -6.02 20.11
CA LEU A 107 -4.12 -7.26 20.16
C LEU A 107 -2.86 -7.07 21.00
N ASN A 108 -2.58 -8.04 21.85
CA ASN A 108 -1.36 -8.15 22.65
C ASN A 108 -0.42 -9.23 22.09
N MET A 109 0.82 -9.26 22.58
CA MET A 109 1.72 -10.38 22.29
C MET A 109 1.14 -11.68 22.86
N PHE A 110 1.29 -12.76 22.09
CA PHE A 110 0.76 -14.10 22.34
C PHE A 110 -0.75 -14.29 22.16
N ASP A 111 -1.47 -13.25 21.73
CA ASP A 111 -2.87 -13.40 21.33
C ASP A 111 -2.98 -14.31 20.09
N ILE A 112 -4.07 -15.07 20.02
CA ILE A 112 -4.39 -15.94 18.89
C ILE A 112 -5.51 -15.30 18.07
N ILE A 113 -5.24 -15.08 16.79
CA ILE A 113 -6.17 -14.52 15.82
C ILE A 113 -6.74 -15.65 14.96
N GLN A 114 -8.06 -15.75 14.95
CA GLN A 114 -8.81 -16.60 14.04
C GLN A 114 -9.67 -15.72 13.13
N PHE A 115 -9.50 -15.86 11.81
CA PHE A 115 -10.31 -15.14 10.85
C PHE A 115 -11.60 -15.89 10.53
N GLN A 116 -12.71 -15.16 10.50
CA GLN A 116 -13.97 -15.63 9.94
C GLN A 116 -14.13 -15.04 8.53
N CYS A 117 -14.36 -15.91 7.54
CA CYS A 117 -14.64 -15.45 6.18
C CYS A 117 -16.06 -14.86 6.11
N VAL A 118 -16.16 -13.63 5.61
CA VAL A 118 -17.41 -12.91 5.41
C VAL A 118 -17.41 -12.27 4.02
N THR A 119 -18.59 -11.93 3.51
CA THR A 119 -18.69 -11.17 2.25
C THR A 119 -18.25 -9.73 2.45
N GLU A 120 -17.93 -9.04 1.36
CA GLU A 120 -17.57 -7.62 1.41
C GLU A 120 -18.67 -6.76 2.05
N LEU A 121 -19.94 -6.98 1.68
CA LEU A 121 -21.07 -6.26 2.24
C LEU A 121 -21.24 -6.52 3.75
N GLN A 122 -20.99 -7.75 4.19
CA GLN A 122 -20.97 -8.07 5.62
C GLN A 122 -19.83 -7.34 6.32
N LEU A 123 -18.61 -7.37 5.76
CA LEU A 123 -17.46 -6.67 6.33
C LEU A 123 -17.70 -5.16 6.43
N GLN A 124 -18.26 -4.52 5.40
CA GLN A 124 -18.61 -3.10 5.43
C GLN A 124 -19.58 -2.78 6.57
N ASN A 125 -20.61 -3.60 6.76
CA ASN A 125 -21.55 -3.45 7.87
C ASN A 125 -20.87 -3.65 9.24
N LEU A 126 -20.05 -4.68 9.39
CA LEU A 126 -19.29 -4.94 10.62
C LEU A 126 -18.35 -3.78 10.97
N ARG A 127 -17.64 -3.25 9.97
CA ARG A 127 -16.76 -2.08 10.13
C ARG A 127 -17.53 -0.83 10.55
N ARG A 128 -18.73 -0.61 10.01
CA ARG A 128 -19.61 0.50 10.44
C ARG A 128 -20.05 0.33 11.89
N LEU A 129 -20.42 -0.88 12.30
CA LEU A 129 -20.78 -1.17 13.69
C LEU A 129 -19.59 -0.98 14.63
N ALA A 130 -18.40 -1.43 14.25
CA ALA A 130 -17.20 -1.30 15.06
C ALA A 130 -16.76 0.17 15.20
N PHE A 131 -16.80 0.98 14.14
CA PHE A 131 -16.58 2.43 14.25
C PHE A 131 -17.60 3.13 15.15
N ALA A 132 -18.85 2.67 15.14
CA ALA A 132 -19.91 3.21 16.00
C ALA A 132 -19.87 2.66 17.44
N GLY A 133 -18.91 1.80 17.79
CA GLY A 133 -18.83 1.14 19.09
C GLY A 133 -19.95 0.15 19.39
N LYS A 134 -20.62 -0.35 18.35
CA LYS A 134 -21.75 -1.30 18.45
C LYS A 134 -21.37 -2.73 18.09
N TYR A 135 -20.15 -2.96 17.61
CA TYR A 135 -19.66 -4.31 17.35
C TYR A 135 -19.14 -4.94 18.64
N GLN A 136 -19.57 -6.17 18.91
CA GLN A 136 -19.08 -6.95 20.03
C GLN A 136 -17.94 -7.84 19.56
N TYR A 137 -16.72 -7.54 20.00
CA TYR A 137 -15.56 -8.36 19.72
C TYR A 137 -15.66 -9.71 20.44
N GLN A 138 -15.36 -10.79 19.74
CA GLN A 138 -15.31 -12.14 20.30
C GLN A 138 -13.90 -12.40 20.84
N ILE A 139 -13.73 -12.23 22.14
CA ILE A 139 -12.46 -12.38 22.84
C ILE A 139 -12.67 -13.40 23.95
N THR A 140 -11.82 -14.43 23.99
CA THR A 140 -11.88 -15.49 24.99
C THR A 140 -10.51 -15.64 25.62
N ASP A 141 -10.44 -15.53 26.94
CA ASP A 141 -9.20 -15.78 27.68
C ASP A 141 -8.79 -17.25 27.50
N SER A 142 -7.51 -17.45 27.18
CA SER A 142 -6.95 -18.79 26.98
C SER A 142 -5.48 -18.82 27.36
N ILE A 143 -4.93 -20.02 27.52
CA ILE A 143 -3.52 -20.22 27.86
C ILE A 143 -2.85 -20.89 26.67
N LEU A 144 -1.84 -20.23 26.11
CA LEU A 144 -0.98 -20.80 25.08
C LEU A 144 0.07 -21.71 25.74
N ASN A 145 -0.11 -23.02 25.62
CA ASN A 145 0.86 -24.00 26.12
C ASN A 145 1.86 -24.40 25.01
N ILE A 146 3.14 -24.12 25.24
CA ILE A 146 4.22 -24.43 24.29
C ILE A 146 4.37 -25.95 24.07
N ASN A 147 4.05 -26.77 25.08
CA ASN A 147 4.12 -28.22 24.93
C ASN A 147 3.11 -28.73 23.89
N ASP A 148 1.92 -28.11 23.82
CA ASP A 148 0.90 -28.50 22.86
C ASP A 148 1.34 -28.15 21.42
N ILE A 149 2.03 -27.02 21.26
CA ILE A 149 2.64 -26.64 19.97
C ILE A 149 3.72 -27.65 19.58
N LYS A 150 4.59 -28.02 20.51
CA LYS A 150 5.66 -28.99 20.24
C LYS A 150 5.10 -30.36 19.86
N GLN A 151 4.09 -30.85 20.59
CA GLN A 151 3.41 -32.10 20.26
C GLN A 151 2.76 -32.04 18.88
N LEU A 152 2.16 -30.90 18.51
CA LEU A 152 1.63 -30.69 17.18
C LEU A 152 2.75 -30.77 16.13
N GLU A 153 3.90 -30.13 16.34
CA GLU A 153 5.03 -30.19 15.42
C GLU A 153 5.56 -31.63 15.25
N ASP A 154 5.81 -32.33 16.36
CA ASP A 154 6.30 -33.73 16.37
C ASP A 154 5.31 -34.67 15.65
N SER A 155 4.00 -34.45 15.80
CA SER A 155 2.96 -35.26 15.13
C SER A 155 2.92 -35.09 13.60
N LEU A 156 3.56 -34.05 13.08
CA LEU A 156 3.49 -33.68 11.66
C LEU A 156 4.79 -34.01 10.91
N ASP A 157 5.80 -34.63 11.54
CA ASP A 157 7.18 -34.68 11.04
C ASP A 157 7.33 -35.12 9.57
N GLU A 158 6.84 -36.31 9.18
CA GLU A 158 7.00 -36.80 7.80
C GLU A 158 6.23 -35.96 6.77
N ASP A 159 4.98 -35.60 7.08
CA ASP A 159 4.15 -34.76 6.23
C ASP A 159 4.73 -33.34 6.09
N LEU A 160 5.25 -32.79 7.18
CA LEU A 160 5.81 -31.44 7.24
C LEU A 160 7.10 -31.35 6.44
N LEU A 161 7.93 -32.39 6.46
CA LEU A 161 9.10 -32.49 5.59
C LEU A 161 8.70 -32.44 4.12
N SER A 162 7.71 -33.24 3.71
CA SER A 162 7.21 -33.23 2.33
C SER A 162 6.63 -31.87 1.92
N PHE A 163 5.92 -31.20 2.84
CA PHE A 163 5.36 -29.86 2.64
C PHE A 163 6.46 -28.80 2.47
N LYS A 164 7.46 -28.80 3.35
CA LYS A 164 8.60 -27.88 3.29
C LYS A 164 9.41 -28.06 2.00
N GLN A 165 9.58 -29.30 1.53
CA GLN A 165 10.25 -29.57 0.25
C GLN A 165 9.48 -28.94 -0.93
N LYS A 166 8.17 -29.14 -1.00
CA LYS A 166 7.30 -28.51 -2.02
C LYS A 166 7.38 -26.98 -1.94
N GLN A 167 7.34 -26.43 -0.74
CA GLN A 167 7.46 -24.99 -0.51
C GLN A 167 8.79 -24.43 -1.02
N HIS A 168 9.91 -25.10 -0.73
CA HIS A 168 11.24 -24.67 -1.17
C HIS A 168 11.39 -24.71 -2.70
N ILE A 169 10.82 -25.71 -3.36
CA ILE A 169 10.77 -25.77 -4.84
C ILE A 169 9.98 -24.57 -5.39
N ALA A 170 8.79 -24.29 -4.83
CA ALA A 170 7.97 -23.16 -5.26
C ALA A 170 8.67 -21.80 -5.03
N GLN A 171 9.33 -21.62 -3.89
CA GLN A 171 10.12 -20.42 -3.59
C GLN A 171 11.25 -20.20 -4.59
N LYS A 172 12.03 -21.25 -4.91
CA LYS A 172 13.11 -21.18 -5.89
C LYS A 172 12.59 -20.76 -7.26
N HIS A 173 11.48 -21.36 -7.71
CA HIS A 173 10.85 -21.01 -8.98
C HIS A 173 10.40 -19.54 -8.99
N MET A 174 9.75 -19.07 -7.93
CA MET A 174 9.32 -17.68 -7.79
C MET A 174 10.51 -16.70 -7.77
N GLN A 175 11.61 -17.06 -7.11
CA GLN A 175 12.83 -16.24 -7.08
C GLN A 175 13.45 -16.12 -8.47
N GLN A 176 13.50 -17.21 -9.25
CA GLN A 176 14.00 -17.18 -10.63
C GLN A 176 13.17 -16.27 -11.52
N ILE A 177 11.84 -16.33 -11.41
CA ILE A 177 10.93 -15.45 -12.14
C ILE A 177 11.17 -13.98 -11.77
N GLU A 178 11.33 -13.66 -10.48
CA GLU A 178 11.59 -12.28 -10.06
C GLU A 178 12.94 -11.77 -10.56
N ILE A 179 14.00 -12.59 -10.52
CA ILE A 179 15.32 -12.23 -11.09
C ILE A 179 15.20 -11.93 -12.59
N GLN A 180 14.46 -12.75 -13.33
CA GLN A 180 14.25 -12.52 -14.75
C GLN A 180 13.49 -11.22 -15.00
N LEU A 181 12.41 -10.98 -14.26
CA LEU A 181 11.59 -9.78 -14.43
C LEU A 181 12.34 -8.50 -14.04
N LEU A 182 13.21 -8.55 -13.03
CA LEU A 182 14.10 -7.43 -12.70
C LEU A 182 15.10 -7.14 -13.82
N LYS A 183 15.71 -8.18 -14.40
CA LYS A 183 16.62 -8.01 -15.56
C LYS A 183 15.90 -7.39 -16.76
N GLU A 184 14.67 -7.83 -17.04
CA GLU A 184 13.85 -7.27 -18.13
C GLU A 184 13.52 -5.79 -17.91
N ILE A 185 13.27 -5.39 -16.65
CA ILE A 185 13.04 -3.98 -16.27
C ILE A 185 14.31 -3.16 -16.51
N ASP A 186 15.46 -3.63 -16.02
CA ASP A 186 16.75 -2.96 -16.16
C ASP A 186 17.16 -2.82 -17.63
N SER A 187 17.02 -3.90 -18.43
CA SER A 187 17.45 -3.92 -19.83
C SER A 187 16.63 -3.02 -20.75
N ASN A 188 15.36 -2.81 -20.42
CA ASN A 188 14.46 -1.99 -21.24
C ASN A 188 14.65 -0.48 -21.01
N ASN A 189 15.57 -0.05 -20.14
CA ASN A 189 15.61 1.33 -19.63
C ASN A 189 14.22 1.81 -19.14
N ASN A 190 13.35 0.86 -18.78
CA ASN A 190 12.09 1.10 -18.11
C ASN A 190 12.43 1.37 -16.64
N ASN A 191 13.19 2.44 -16.40
CA ASN A 191 13.09 3.11 -15.11
C ASN A 191 11.59 3.29 -14.87
N TYR A 192 11.12 2.92 -13.68
CA TYR A 192 9.73 3.09 -13.27
C TYR A 192 9.22 4.52 -13.55
N TYR A 193 10.15 5.46 -13.70
CA TYR A 193 9.92 6.85 -13.99
C TYR A 193 10.85 7.38 -15.09
N TYR A 194 10.33 8.21 -15.99
CA TYR A 194 11.14 8.92 -16.99
C TYR A 194 11.93 10.03 -16.32
N ASN A 195 13.23 10.12 -16.57
CA ASN A 195 14.04 11.27 -16.19
C ASN A 195 14.41 12.04 -17.46
N GLU A 196 13.42 12.75 -18.02
CA GLU A 196 13.59 13.58 -19.21
C GLU A 196 13.94 15.01 -18.79
N VAL A 197 15.11 15.48 -19.22
CA VAL A 197 15.47 16.89 -19.14
C VAL A 197 14.82 17.63 -20.31
N LEU A 198 14.35 18.85 -20.07
CA LEU A 198 13.80 19.70 -21.12
C LEU A 198 14.81 19.89 -22.25
N ASN A 199 14.37 19.69 -23.48
CA ASN A 199 15.20 19.93 -24.65
C ASN A 199 15.31 21.43 -24.97
N ASP A 200 16.23 21.79 -25.87
CA ASP A 200 16.52 23.19 -26.21
C ASP A 200 15.28 23.97 -26.69
N SER A 201 14.37 23.33 -27.44
CA SER A 201 13.14 23.99 -27.91
C SER A 201 12.13 24.24 -26.79
N GLN A 202 12.03 23.33 -25.82
CA GLN A 202 11.21 23.52 -24.62
C GLN A 202 11.78 24.62 -23.72
N GLN A 203 13.10 24.71 -23.59
CA GLN A 203 13.79 25.77 -22.84
C GLN A 203 13.61 27.13 -23.51
N GLN A 204 13.74 27.22 -24.83
CA GLN A 204 13.45 28.46 -25.58
C GLN A 204 12.01 28.93 -25.36
N LYS A 205 11.04 28.01 -25.38
CA LYS A 205 9.63 28.34 -25.15
C LYS A 205 9.35 28.93 -23.75
N LEU A 206 10.18 28.62 -22.75
CA LEU A 206 10.10 29.24 -21.41
C LEU A 206 10.68 30.67 -21.40
N GLN A 207 11.64 30.97 -22.29
CA GLN A 207 12.29 32.26 -22.40
C GLN A 207 11.50 33.26 -23.26
N GLU A 208 10.64 32.79 -24.15
CA GLU A 208 9.83 33.59 -25.07
C GLU A 208 8.45 33.99 -24.52
N LEU A 209 8.16 33.73 -23.24
CA LEU A 209 6.86 34.03 -22.65
C LEU A 209 6.71 35.53 -22.37
N ASP A 210 5.55 36.08 -22.74
CA ASP A 210 5.14 37.44 -22.39
C ASP A 210 4.49 37.48 -20.99
N ASP A 211 4.19 38.68 -20.49
CA ASP A 211 3.57 38.90 -19.18
C ASP A 211 2.15 38.29 -19.06
N ASN A 212 1.55 37.83 -20.16
CA ASN A 212 0.24 37.16 -20.16
C ASN A 212 0.34 35.66 -19.92
N HIS A 213 1.54 35.10 -19.76
CA HIS A 213 1.74 33.68 -19.45
C HIS A 213 2.33 33.49 -18.06
N LYS A 214 1.81 32.49 -17.35
CA LYS A 214 2.32 32.07 -16.06
C LYS A 214 2.79 30.63 -16.12
N ILE A 215 4.02 30.39 -15.67
CA ILE A 215 4.57 29.05 -15.51
C ILE A 215 4.18 28.53 -14.13
N ILE A 216 3.67 27.30 -14.08
CA ILE A 216 3.47 26.56 -12.84
C ILE A 216 4.65 25.62 -12.65
N TYR A 217 5.36 25.77 -11.53
CA TYR A 217 6.54 24.99 -11.18
C TYR A 217 6.22 23.90 -10.15
N ALA A 218 7.01 22.83 -10.17
CA ALA A 218 6.99 21.80 -9.15
C ALA A 218 7.43 22.36 -7.80
N MET A 219 6.55 22.32 -6.81
CA MET A 219 6.90 22.71 -5.44
C MET A 219 7.83 21.69 -4.75
N VAL A 220 7.76 20.42 -5.18
CA VAL A 220 8.56 19.32 -4.62
C VAL A 220 9.02 18.38 -5.72
N GLY A 221 10.14 17.69 -5.49
CA GLY A 221 10.58 16.60 -6.34
C GLY A 221 9.78 15.32 -6.08
N GLY A 222 9.45 14.59 -7.13
CA GLY A 222 8.59 13.41 -7.04
C GLY A 222 8.25 12.84 -8.40
N ILE A 223 7.20 12.03 -8.45
CA ILE A 223 6.74 11.36 -9.67
C ILE A 223 5.37 11.88 -10.04
N ILE A 224 5.17 12.26 -11.30
CA ILE A 224 3.84 12.62 -11.81
C ILE A 224 2.95 11.39 -11.83
N GLN A 225 1.92 11.36 -10.97
CA GLN A 225 0.98 10.25 -10.87
C GLN A 225 -0.14 10.38 -11.90
N SER A 226 -0.69 11.58 -12.06
CA SER A 226 -1.73 11.86 -13.04
C SER A 226 -1.71 13.33 -13.45
N ILE A 227 -2.14 13.58 -14.69
CA ILE A 227 -2.38 14.93 -15.23
C ILE A 227 -3.89 15.02 -15.43
N SER A 228 -4.50 16.06 -14.85
CA SER A 228 -5.95 16.20 -14.76
C SER A 228 -6.54 17.19 -15.78
N VAL A 229 -5.67 17.79 -16.61
CA VAL A 229 -6.02 18.80 -17.63
C VAL A 229 -5.45 18.44 -19.00
N HIS A 230 -6.03 19.03 -20.03
CA HIS A 230 -5.60 18.95 -21.41
C HIS A 230 -5.32 20.35 -21.98
N ASN A 231 -4.49 20.42 -23.03
CA ASN A 231 -4.24 21.70 -23.71
C ASN A 231 -5.58 22.34 -24.09
N ASP A 232 -5.64 23.67 -23.98
CA ASP A 232 -6.84 24.49 -24.20
C ASP A 232 -7.96 24.39 -23.15
N ASP A 233 -7.80 23.61 -22.07
CA ASP A 233 -8.76 23.62 -20.97
C ASP A 233 -8.83 24.97 -20.26
N LYS A 234 -10.03 25.33 -19.81
CA LYS A 234 -10.22 26.51 -18.94
C LYS A 234 -9.75 26.19 -17.53
N ILE A 235 -8.89 27.07 -17.01
CA ILE A 235 -8.32 26.98 -15.67
C ILE A 235 -9.00 28.00 -14.78
N ILE A 236 -9.50 27.53 -13.63
CA ILE A 236 -10.14 28.34 -12.61
C ILE A 236 -9.30 28.24 -11.35
N VAL A 237 -8.92 29.39 -10.81
CA VAL A 237 -8.13 29.52 -9.59
C VAL A 237 -8.79 28.75 -8.43
N ASP A 238 -7.97 28.02 -7.68
CA ASP A 238 -8.37 27.21 -6.51
C ASP A 238 -9.41 26.11 -6.76
N GLN A 239 -9.82 25.89 -8.02
CA GLN A 239 -10.82 24.87 -8.39
C GLN A 239 -10.24 23.83 -9.35
N THR A 240 -9.39 24.24 -10.28
CA THR A 240 -8.83 23.33 -11.28
C THR A 240 -7.58 22.63 -10.74
N ILE A 241 -7.70 21.32 -10.56
CA ILE A 241 -6.56 20.43 -10.31
C ILE A 241 -5.79 20.25 -11.62
N LEU A 242 -4.50 20.58 -11.62
CA LEU A 242 -3.62 20.46 -12.79
C LEU A 242 -3.01 19.06 -12.88
N CYS A 243 -2.38 18.60 -11.80
CA CYS A 243 -1.81 17.27 -11.70
C CYS A 243 -1.70 16.81 -10.26
N THR A 244 -1.32 15.55 -10.12
CA THR A 244 -0.97 14.92 -8.86
C THR A 244 0.48 14.45 -8.92
N ILE A 245 1.26 14.78 -7.90
CA ILE A 245 2.64 14.35 -7.70
C ILE A 245 2.69 13.37 -6.54
N GLN A 246 3.27 12.20 -6.75
CA GLN A 246 3.65 11.30 -5.67
C GLN A 246 5.05 11.68 -5.19
N ALA A 247 5.13 12.27 -4.00
CA ALA A 247 6.38 12.67 -3.36
C ALA A 247 6.35 12.31 -1.88
N MET A 248 7.48 11.84 -1.34
CA MET A 248 7.62 11.54 0.09
C MET A 248 6.55 10.59 0.67
N LYS A 249 6.08 9.63 -0.14
CA LYS A 249 4.99 8.68 0.17
C LYS A 249 3.60 9.32 0.35
N THR A 250 3.45 10.56 -0.11
CA THR A 250 2.20 11.31 -0.10
C THR A 250 1.77 11.63 -1.52
N GLU A 251 0.46 11.72 -1.72
CA GLU A 251 -0.14 12.25 -2.93
C GLU A 251 -0.33 13.77 -2.76
N ILE A 252 0.33 14.57 -3.60
CA ILE A 252 0.30 16.04 -3.55
C ILE A 252 -0.40 16.55 -4.80
N THR A 253 -1.57 17.13 -4.61
CA THR A 253 -2.36 17.73 -5.70
C THR A 253 -1.86 19.14 -5.97
N ILE A 254 -1.52 19.43 -7.23
CA ILE A 254 -1.19 20.77 -7.70
C ILE A 254 -2.46 21.41 -8.27
N ILE A 255 -2.93 22.46 -7.61
CA ILE A 255 -4.08 23.27 -8.01
C ILE A 255 -3.54 24.56 -8.63
N SER A 256 -4.24 25.09 -9.63
CA SER A 256 -3.85 26.37 -10.22
C SER A 256 -4.13 27.53 -9.27
N ASP A 257 -3.16 28.45 -9.19
CA ASP A 257 -3.25 29.71 -8.45
C ASP A 257 -3.60 30.92 -9.34
N CYS A 258 -4.09 30.67 -10.56
CA CYS A 258 -4.54 31.71 -11.49
C CYS A 258 -5.73 31.26 -12.36
N ASN A 259 -6.42 32.23 -12.96
CA ASN A 259 -7.43 31.98 -14.00
C ASN A 259 -6.79 32.09 -15.37
N GLY A 260 -7.27 31.29 -16.32
CA GLY A 260 -6.77 31.36 -17.68
C GLY A 260 -7.13 30.15 -18.53
N LYS A 261 -6.33 29.93 -19.56
CA LYS A 261 -6.41 28.78 -20.45
C LYS A 261 -5.10 28.01 -20.43
N LEU A 262 -5.17 26.68 -20.38
CA LEU A 262 -3.97 25.84 -20.43
C LEU A 262 -3.30 26.00 -21.79
N TYR A 263 -2.05 26.48 -21.78
CA TYR A 263 -1.28 26.74 -22.98
C TYR A 263 -0.31 25.60 -23.31
N HIS A 264 0.31 25.01 -22.29
CA HIS A 264 1.26 23.93 -22.51
C HIS A 264 1.43 23.03 -21.28
N ILE A 265 1.80 21.77 -21.53
CA ILE A 265 2.11 20.74 -20.54
C ILE A 265 3.54 20.24 -20.83
N TYR A 266 4.45 20.37 -19.86
CA TYR A 266 5.84 19.91 -19.97
C TYR A 266 6.07 18.49 -19.46
N ILE A 267 5.09 17.94 -18.75
CA ILE A 267 5.21 16.68 -18.03
C ILE A 267 4.40 15.55 -18.65
N LYS A 268 4.80 14.31 -18.34
CA LYS A 268 4.07 13.09 -18.67
C LYS A 268 3.77 12.27 -17.41
N PRO A 269 2.73 11.43 -17.40
CA PRO A 269 2.54 10.44 -16.33
C PRO A 269 3.78 9.56 -16.17
N ASN A 270 4.10 9.21 -14.92
CA ASN A 270 5.32 8.50 -14.52
C ASN A 270 6.62 9.26 -14.82
N GLN A 271 6.62 10.58 -14.98
CA GLN A 271 7.87 11.35 -15.06
C GLN A 271 8.41 11.67 -13.67
N LEU A 272 9.69 11.45 -13.45
CA LEU A 272 10.45 11.94 -12.30
C LEU A 272 10.76 13.42 -12.53
N ILE A 273 10.43 14.24 -11.54
CA ILE A 273 10.64 15.69 -11.55
C ILE A 273 11.38 16.12 -10.28
N ASN A 274 12.12 17.22 -10.38
CA ASN A 274 12.74 17.91 -9.26
C ASN A 274 11.89 19.10 -8.81
N ALA A 275 12.13 19.57 -7.59
CA ALA A 275 11.57 20.85 -7.15
C ALA A 275 12.12 21.97 -8.04
N GLY A 276 11.23 22.85 -8.51
CA GLY A 276 11.56 23.94 -9.43
C GLY A 276 11.42 23.58 -10.91
N ASP A 277 11.15 22.33 -11.29
CA ASP A 277 10.91 21.99 -12.69
C ASP A 277 9.59 22.61 -13.20
N PRO A 278 9.53 23.16 -14.42
CA PRO A 278 8.30 23.71 -14.98
C PRO A 278 7.34 22.59 -15.38
N LEU A 279 6.09 22.71 -14.97
CA LEU A 279 5.05 21.70 -15.20
C LEU A 279 4.08 22.12 -16.30
N PHE A 280 3.57 23.33 -16.21
CA PHE A 280 2.52 23.87 -17.07
C PHE A 280 2.79 25.32 -17.43
N ILE A 281 2.23 25.75 -18.56
CA ILE A 281 2.05 27.16 -18.87
C ILE A 281 0.55 27.44 -18.96
N ILE A 282 0.11 28.48 -18.27
CA ILE A 282 -1.26 28.99 -18.33
C ILE A 282 -1.20 30.38 -18.96
N LYS A 283 -2.02 30.60 -19.99
CA LYS A 283 -2.26 31.93 -20.52
C LYS A 283 -3.34 32.59 -19.67
N LEU A 284 -3.02 33.70 -19.02
CA LEU A 284 -3.90 34.39 -18.10
C LEU A 284 -5.12 34.97 -18.83
N ASP A 285 -6.27 34.90 -18.18
CA ASP A 285 -7.44 35.69 -18.60
C ASP A 285 -7.12 37.18 -18.35
N GLN A 286 -7.41 38.03 -19.34
CA GLN A 286 -7.30 39.48 -19.20
C GLN A 286 -8.38 40.04 -18.27
#